data_AF-A0A842UHX6-F1
#
_entry.id   AF-A0A842UHX6-F1
#
_cell.length_a   1.000
_cell.length_b   1.000
_cell.length_c   1.000
_cell.angle_alpha   90.00
_cell.angle_beta   90.00
_cell.angle_gamma   90.00
#
_symmetry.space_group_name_H-M   'P 1'
#
loop_
_entity.id
_entity.type
_entity.pdbx_description
1 polymer ?
#
loop_
_entity_poly.entity_id
_entity_poly.type
_entity_poly.pdbx_seq_one_letter_code
_entity_poly.pdbx_strand_id
1 'polypeptide(L)'
;MAAQIQSAIPSKPTLQNVSRDDLREGDVVTLTSVDTHTTYAWTITFAPEDEAGNPSSAVLTASTAQSTDFTVDHEGPYVIRLVVDAGLPTESTQFVRLRYLTKFADLKLIGAGERRDQTAVVPVDASAEGWANDQNWNMQTLQDFIARVSTSGRTFFVDANRGLDSSNTQNDPDIAEANADYSSINSAIVAASNATPSPSETNPYVIKIHPGLYVEDLDLEPHVHLVGLSVSGHKSEEETIVVRTVAKHDADFTNVGDFCLVSGLTFETNFGTTDPVIYKTGLGTLVMDRCSVVVTGSSGTQGAAVYQDKGTFIGRDCLFTNETTDTERVGFYQESDAVDASDSYFERCTFLGPCGVELGTSNLPNGTARFVNCFIESNLNNASSFGLKSSIDSLVMERTEVKCNGITNAVDIHPLGDVHGSNMAVLLLWCRILGDINYDTTGISGTSRLDLGSVVYEAVNITGTLTARTAVIKGDTIYYDNTTSGLTSENVQDAIDELVPALGLTLDLAYDGPGGSGS
;
A
#
# COMPACT_ATOMS: atom_id res chain seq x y z
N MET A 1 -0.02 38.00 -8.71
CA MET A 1 -0.51 36.63 -8.97
C MET A 1 -0.90 36.02 -7.64
N ALA A 2 -1.77 35.01 -7.62
CA ALA A 2 -2.13 34.37 -6.35
C ALA A 2 -0.95 33.50 -5.87
N ALA A 3 -0.79 33.35 -4.56
CA ALA A 3 0.17 32.41 -4.00
C ALA A 3 -0.16 30.98 -4.46
N GLN A 4 0.84 30.27 -4.97
CA GLN A 4 0.71 28.88 -5.42
C GLN A 4 1.89 28.06 -4.93
N ILE A 5 1.61 27.00 -4.16
CA ILE A 5 2.58 26.12 -3.54
C ILE A 5 2.69 24.84 -4.37
N GLN A 6 3.91 24.49 -4.74
CA GLN A 6 4.29 23.18 -5.24
C GLN A 6 5.06 22.44 -4.15
N SER A 7 4.74 21.16 -3.93
CA SER A 7 5.50 20.25 -3.07
C SER A 7 6.12 19.13 -3.90
N ALA A 8 7.39 18.82 -3.65
CA ALA A 8 8.14 17.76 -4.32
C ALA A 8 8.91 16.93 -3.30
N ILE A 9 9.04 15.63 -3.57
CA ILE A 9 9.86 14.69 -2.81
C ILE A 9 10.61 13.83 -3.86
N PRO A 10 11.93 13.58 -3.73
CA PRO A 10 12.75 12.99 -4.79
C PRO A 10 12.22 11.71 -5.44
N SER A 11 11.42 10.90 -4.73
CA SER A 11 10.90 9.61 -5.19
C SER A 11 9.37 9.58 -5.31
N LYS A 12 8.69 10.73 -5.31
CA LYS A 12 7.22 10.82 -5.37
C LYS A 12 6.79 11.87 -6.40
N PRO A 13 5.55 11.81 -6.91
CA PRO A 13 5.05 12.84 -7.80
C PRO A 13 5.17 14.24 -7.19
N THR A 14 5.52 15.20 -8.04
CA THR A 14 5.44 16.63 -7.72
C THR A 14 3.98 17.06 -7.78
N LEU A 15 3.53 17.77 -6.75
CA LEU A 15 2.13 18.17 -6.57
C LEU A 15 2.05 19.69 -6.46
N GLN A 16 1.17 20.32 -7.24
CA GLN A 16 0.97 21.76 -7.27
C GLN A 16 -0.45 22.11 -6.84
N ASN A 17 -0.60 23.09 -5.95
CA ASN A 17 -1.89 23.58 -5.44
C ASN A 17 -2.80 22.47 -4.92
N VAL A 18 -2.21 21.43 -4.31
CA VAL A 18 -2.95 20.30 -3.74
C VAL A 18 -2.21 19.78 -2.52
N SER A 19 -2.98 19.29 -1.55
CA SER A 19 -2.47 18.61 -0.37
C SER A 19 -1.98 17.21 -0.74
N ARG A 20 -1.15 16.61 0.12
CA ARG A 20 -0.61 15.25 -0.09
C ARG A 20 -0.75 14.39 1.15
N ASP A 21 -0.95 13.09 0.92
CA ASP A 21 -1.25 12.09 1.95
C ASP A 21 -0.22 10.95 1.99
N ASP A 22 0.91 11.12 1.31
CA ASP A 22 1.88 10.06 1.07
C ASP A 22 3.20 10.28 1.82
N LEU A 23 3.28 11.19 2.80
CA LEU A 23 4.53 11.45 3.54
C LEU A 23 4.94 10.28 4.45
N ARG A 24 6.23 10.20 4.74
CA ARG A 24 6.86 9.26 5.68
C ARG A 24 7.90 9.99 6.55
N GLU A 25 8.21 9.43 7.72
CA GLU A 25 9.32 9.89 8.58
C GLU A 25 10.63 9.94 7.77
N GLY A 26 11.37 11.05 7.87
CA GLY A 26 12.61 11.30 7.15
C GLY A 26 12.46 11.84 5.73
N ASP A 27 11.23 11.93 5.18
CA ASP A 27 11.03 12.56 3.87
C ASP A 27 11.50 14.02 3.91
N VAL A 28 12.33 14.40 2.93
CA VAL A 28 12.68 15.80 2.67
C VAL A 28 11.69 16.35 1.67
N VAL A 29 10.84 17.28 2.11
CA VAL A 29 9.83 17.91 1.28
C VAL A 29 10.34 19.27 0.83
N THR A 30 10.48 19.42 -0.49
CA THR A 30 10.78 20.70 -1.13
C THR A 30 9.48 21.42 -1.45
N LEU A 31 9.36 22.66 -0.96
CA LEU A 31 8.24 23.57 -1.18
C LEU A 31 8.70 24.73 -2.04
N THR A 32 7.98 25.00 -3.12
CA THR A 32 8.34 26.07 -4.06
C THR A 32 7.12 26.93 -4.39
N SER A 33 7.29 28.24 -4.40
CA SER A 33 6.32 29.17 -4.99
C SER A 33 6.42 29.05 -6.50
N VAL A 34 5.34 28.61 -7.15
CA VAL A 34 5.29 28.36 -8.60
C VAL A 34 5.66 29.63 -9.37
N ASP A 35 4.97 30.74 -9.04
CA ASP A 35 5.22 32.02 -9.65
C ASP A 35 6.33 32.80 -8.93
N THR A 36 6.94 33.72 -9.69
CA THR A 36 7.89 34.67 -9.14
C THR A 36 7.16 35.85 -8.49
N HIS A 37 7.51 36.11 -7.24
CA HIS A 37 7.02 37.22 -6.42
C HIS A 37 8.15 38.07 -5.87
N THR A 38 7.80 39.25 -5.35
CA THR A 38 8.77 40.20 -4.78
C THR A 38 9.25 39.79 -3.39
N THR A 39 8.39 39.16 -2.61
CA THR A 39 8.70 38.63 -1.27
C THR A 39 8.01 37.30 -1.04
N TYR A 40 8.62 36.46 -0.20
CA TYR A 40 8.09 35.18 0.25
C TYR A 40 8.15 35.12 1.78
N ALA A 41 7.13 34.53 2.40
CA ALA A 41 7.13 34.20 3.81
C ALA A 41 6.49 32.82 4.00
N TRP A 42 7.33 31.82 4.22
CA TRP A 42 6.93 30.45 4.52
C TRP A 42 6.81 30.24 6.03
N THR A 43 5.80 29.49 6.45
CA THR A 43 5.63 29.10 7.85
C THR A 43 4.99 27.72 7.95
N ILE A 44 5.51 26.87 8.84
CA ILE A 44 4.78 25.68 9.30
C ILE A 44 3.80 26.17 10.37
N THR A 45 2.53 26.34 9.99
CA THR A 45 1.48 26.84 10.88
C THR A 45 0.94 25.80 11.84
N PHE A 46 1.09 24.53 11.50
CA PHE A 46 0.84 23.42 12.39
C PHE A 46 1.84 22.31 12.06
N ALA A 47 2.43 21.73 13.10
CA ALA A 47 3.24 20.53 13.04
C ALA A 47 2.70 19.55 14.10
N PRO A 48 2.76 18.23 13.84
CA PRO A 48 2.23 17.24 14.76
C PRO A 48 3.06 17.11 16.04
N GLU A 49 2.49 16.41 17.02
CA GLU A 49 3.18 15.96 18.23
C GLU A 49 3.38 14.44 18.13
N ASP A 50 4.42 13.92 18.79
CA ASP A 50 4.58 12.47 18.96
C ASP A 50 3.59 11.88 19.97
N GLU A 51 3.61 10.56 20.12
CA GLU A 51 2.72 9.82 21.02
C GLU A 51 2.90 10.19 22.50
N ALA A 52 4.07 10.74 22.88
CA ALA A 52 4.37 11.22 24.22
C ALA A 52 4.00 12.71 24.40
N GLY A 53 3.47 13.37 23.36
CA GLY A 53 3.12 14.78 23.34
C GLY A 53 4.30 15.72 23.13
N ASN A 54 5.45 15.22 22.64
CA ASN A 54 6.57 16.09 22.26
C ASN A 54 6.27 16.73 20.90
N PRO A 55 6.49 18.04 20.74
CA PRO A 55 6.23 18.72 19.48
C PRO A 55 7.26 18.36 18.42
N SER A 56 6.81 18.34 17.16
CA SER A 56 7.67 18.23 15.99
C SER A 56 8.81 19.24 15.98
N SER A 57 9.99 18.74 15.64
CA SER A 57 11.23 19.49 15.43
C SER A 57 11.41 20.02 14.01
N ALA A 58 10.51 19.65 13.08
CA ALA A 58 10.53 20.10 11.69
C ALA A 58 10.64 21.64 11.56
N VAL A 59 11.64 22.09 10.80
CA VAL A 59 11.90 23.50 10.53
C VAL A 59 12.15 23.73 9.04
N LEU A 60 11.74 24.91 8.57
CA LEU A 60 12.00 25.34 7.20
C LEU A 60 13.46 25.81 7.06
N THR A 61 14.14 25.36 6.01
CA THR A 61 15.53 25.72 5.74
C THR A 61 15.69 27.16 5.25
N ALA A 62 14.69 27.75 4.58
CA ALA A 62 14.73 29.11 4.06
C ALA A 62 13.35 29.78 3.99
N SER A 63 12.91 30.48 5.04
CA SER A 63 11.55 31.03 5.11
C SER A 63 11.24 32.22 4.19
N THR A 64 12.24 32.85 3.56
CA THR A 64 12.08 34.03 2.69
C THR A 64 12.49 33.82 1.24
N ALA A 65 12.86 32.60 0.87
CA ALA A 65 13.23 32.24 -0.49
C ALA A 65 12.02 31.75 -1.29
N GLN A 66 12.14 31.74 -2.62
CA GLN A 66 11.12 31.17 -3.51
C GLN A 66 10.91 29.67 -3.24
N SER A 67 11.97 28.98 -2.79
CA SER A 67 11.93 27.57 -2.42
C SER A 67 12.52 27.34 -1.03
N THR A 68 11.94 26.41 -0.28
CA THR A 68 12.40 25.98 1.05
C THR A 68 12.16 24.50 1.23
N ASP A 69 12.94 23.87 2.10
CA ASP A 69 12.74 22.46 2.45
C ASP A 69 12.38 22.33 3.92
N PHE A 70 11.75 21.22 4.29
CA PHE A 70 11.72 20.71 5.66
C PHE A 70 11.78 19.17 5.65
N THR A 71 12.16 18.59 6.78
CA THR A 71 12.16 17.14 6.96
C THR A 71 10.98 16.73 7.84
N VAL A 72 10.23 15.73 7.39
CA VAL A 72 9.14 15.11 8.14
C VAL A 72 9.72 14.27 9.27
N ASP A 73 9.23 14.44 10.49
CA ASP A 73 9.77 13.80 11.69
C ASP A 73 8.74 13.05 12.53
N HIS A 74 7.45 13.39 12.43
CA HIS A 74 6.38 12.70 13.17
C HIS A 74 5.16 12.42 12.28
N GLU A 75 4.39 11.41 12.69
CA GLU A 75 3.09 11.12 12.06
C GLU A 75 2.10 12.25 12.29
N GLY A 76 1.24 12.49 11.30
CA GLY A 76 0.20 13.49 11.34
C GLY A 76 0.31 14.57 10.27
N PRO A 77 -0.52 15.62 10.37
CA PRO A 77 -0.61 16.67 9.39
C PRO A 77 0.42 17.77 9.66
N TYR A 78 1.09 18.22 8.61
CA TYR A 78 1.83 19.47 8.56
C TYR A 78 1.02 20.47 7.74
N VAL A 79 0.78 21.66 8.29
CA VAL A 79 0.06 22.72 7.58
C VAL A 79 1.04 23.83 7.22
N ILE A 80 1.32 23.94 5.93
CA ILE A 80 2.26 24.92 5.39
C ILE A 80 1.48 26.14 4.93
N ARG A 81 2.01 27.31 5.27
CA ARG A 81 1.54 28.61 4.81
C ARG A 81 2.60 29.28 3.96
N LEU A 82 2.18 29.82 2.82
CA LEU A 82 2.94 30.77 2.01
C LEU A 82 2.20 32.11 1.98
N VAL A 83 2.90 33.19 2.29
CA VAL A 83 2.50 34.55 1.94
C VAL A 83 3.46 35.08 0.88
N VAL A 84 2.93 35.57 -0.23
CA VAL A 84 3.71 36.24 -1.27
C VAL A 84 3.37 37.72 -1.30
N ASP A 85 4.34 38.55 -1.70
CA ASP A 85 4.17 40.00 -1.84
C ASP A 85 3.65 40.67 -0.55
N ALA A 86 4.11 40.18 0.61
CA ALA A 86 3.65 40.63 1.93
C ALA A 86 3.79 42.17 2.08
N GLY A 87 2.69 42.82 2.47
CA GLY A 87 2.59 44.27 2.61
C GLY A 87 2.34 45.04 1.31
N LEU A 88 2.21 44.35 0.17
CA LEU A 88 1.88 44.96 -1.13
C LEU A 88 0.41 44.76 -1.50
N PRO A 89 -0.14 45.55 -2.44
CA PRO A 89 -1.50 45.34 -2.94
C PRO A 89 -1.73 43.97 -3.62
N THR A 90 -0.65 43.28 -4.00
CA THR A 90 -0.68 41.94 -4.60
C THR A 90 -0.49 40.82 -3.57
N GLU A 91 -0.51 41.14 -2.27
CA GLU A 91 -0.37 40.13 -1.20
C GLU A 91 -1.38 39.00 -1.38
N SER A 92 -0.89 37.77 -1.34
CA SER A 92 -1.71 36.58 -1.40
C SER A 92 -1.20 35.55 -0.40
N THR A 93 -2.13 34.86 0.25
CA THR A 93 -1.81 33.75 1.18
C THR A 93 -2.38 32.45 0.63
N GLN A 94 -1.61 31.36 0.75
CA GLN A 94 -2.09 30.01 0.48
C GLN A 94 -1.66 29.07 1.60
N PHE A 95 -2.49 28.05 1.83
CA PHE A 95 -2.18 26.92 2.70
C PHE A 95 -2.21 25.61 1.92
N VAL A 96 -1.31 24.69 2.23
CA VAL A 96 -1.38 23.29 1.80
C VAL A 96 -1.24 22.39 3.01
N ARG A 97 -1.91 21.25 2.98
CA ARG A 97 -1.75 20.21 4.00
C ARG A 97 -0.87 19.10 3.45
N LEU A 98 0.08 18.65 4.25
CA LEU A 98 0.96 17.55 3.90
C LEU A 98 0.87 16.55 5.04
N ARG A 99 0.44 15.32 4.78
CA ARG A 99 0.17 14.33 5.84
C ARG A 99 1.13 13.17 5.73
N TYR A 100 1.74 12.85 6.86
CA TYR A 100 2.16 11.49 7.16
C TYR A 100 0.95 10.84 7.82
N LEU A 101 0.26 9.94 7.12
CA LEU A 101 -0.95 9.30 7.66
C LEU A 101 -0.63 8.57 8.96
N THR A 102 -1.62 8.52 9.85
CA THR A 102 -1.41 7.86 11.14
C THR A 102 -1.11 6.39 10.93
N LYS A 103 -0.12 5.89 11.65
CA LYS A 103 0.25 4.48 11.67
C LYS A 103 -0.91 3.58 12.08
N PHE A 104 -1.81 4.12 12.91
CA PHE A 104 -3.10 3.52 13.18
C PHE A 104 -4.08 3.86 12.05
N ALA A 105 -4.35 2.90 11.18
CA ALA A 105 -5.44 2.93 10.19
C ALA A 105 -5.41 4.09 9.16
N ASP A 106 -4.22 4.60 8.83
CA ASP A 106 -4.00 5.59 7.76
C ASP A 106 -4.94 6.80 7.83
N LEU A 107 -5.19 7.30 9.05
CA LEU A 107 -6.14 8.38 9.24
C LEU A 107 -5.59 9.67 8.67
N LYS A 108 -6.45 10.34 7.92
CA LYS A 108 -6.25 11.65 7.32
C LYS A 108 -6.55 12.74 8.34
N LEU A 109 -5.70 12.87 9.34
CA LEU A 109 -5.92 13.86 10.39
C LEU A 109 -5.94 15.30 9.82
N ILE A 110 -6.67 16.17 10.52
CA ILE A 110 -6.72 17.60 10.25
C ILE A 110 -5.72 18.32 11.15
N GLY A 111 -5.03 19.33 10.62
CA GLY A 111 -4.16 20.17 11.45
C GLY A 111 -4.98 20.99 12.45
N ALA A 112 -4.40 21.30 13.61
CA ALA A 112 -5.11 22.09 14.61
C ALA A 112 -5.50 23.47 14.08
N GLY A 113 -6.75 23.88 14.32
CA GLY A 113 -7.26 25.18 13.91
C GLY A 113 -7.76 25.26 12.47
N GLU A 114 -7.66 24.20 11.68
CA GLU A 114 -8.33 24.12 10.38
C GLU A 114 -9.85 24.15 10.54
N ARG A 115 -10.54 24.97 9.73
CA ARG A 115 -12.00 25.10 9.79
C ARG A 115 -12.65 25.21 8.43
N ARG A 116 -13.88 24.71 8.37
CA ARG A 116 -14.77 24.78 7.19
C ARG A 116 -15.31 26.18 6.90
N ASP A 117 -15.45 27.04 7.91
CA ASP A 117 -16.24 28.28 7.82
C ASP A 117 -15.50 29.47 7.19
N GLN A 118 -14.34 29.24 6.56
CA GLN A 118 -13.47 30.27 5.96
C GLN A 118 -12.98 31.34 6.95
N THR A 119 -13.20 31.16 8.25
CA THR A 119 -12.74 32.10 9.28
C THR A 119 -11.35 31.74 9.83
N ALA A 120 -10.78 30.61 9.41
CA ALA A 120 -9.48 30.10 9.86
C ALA A 120 -8.66 29.51 8.70
N VAL A 121 -7.71 28.63 8.99
CA VAL A 121 -6.84 28.00 8.00
C VAL A 121 -7.64 27.06 7.10
N VAL A 122 -7.60 27.31 5.79
CA VAL A 122 -8.24 26.50 4.76
C VAL A 122 -7.18 26.09 3.73
N PRO A 123 -6.79 24.80 3.66
CA PRO A 123 -5.92 24.31 2.60
C PRO A 123 -6.53 24.54 1.21
N VAL A 124 -5.68 24.76 0.21
CA VAL A 124 -6.05 25.15 -1.17
C VAL A 124 -7.05 24.20 -1.84
N ASP A 125 -6.98 22.91 -1.50
CA ASP A 125 -7.78 21.84 -2.06
C ASP A 125 -8.91 21.36 -1.14
N ALA A 126 -9.04 21.98 0.05
CA ALA A 126 -10.11 21.67 0.97
C ALA A 126 -11.43 22.28 0.48
N SER A 127 -12.16 21.54 -0.35
CA SER A 127 -13.56 21.85 -0.66
C SER A 127 -14.46 21.50 0.53
N ALA A 128 -15.66 22.06 0.57
CA ALA A 128 -16.65 21.74 1.60
C ALA A 128 -17.00 20.23 1.64
N GLU A 129 -16.90 19.56 0.49
CA GLU A 129 -17.08 18.11 0.36
C GLU A 129 -15.79 17.36 0.70
N GLY A 130 -14.61 17.83 0.27
CA GLY A 130 -13.32 17.18 0.53
C GLY A 130 -12.99 17.09 2.02
N TRP A 131 -13.21 18.17 2.79
CA TRP A 131 -12.99 18.15 4.24
C TRP A 131 -13.95 17.19 4.96
N ALA A 132 -15.22 17.19 4.57
CA ALA A 132 -16.22 16.26 5.12
C ALA A 132 -15.92 14.81 4.72
N ASN A 133 -15.42 14.58 3.49
CA ASN A 133 -15.02 13.27 3.00
C ASN A 133 -13.83 12.71 3.77
N ASP A 134 -12.82 13.53 4.10
CA ASP A 134 -11.68 13.08 4.93
C ASP A 134 -12.12 12.73 6.36
N GLN A 135 -13.03 13.51 6.95
CA GLN A 135 -13.58 13.19 8.27
C GLN A 135 -14.46 11.94 8.23
N ASN A 136 -15.30 11.80 7.20
CA ASN A 136 -16.11 10.60 6.98
C ASN A 136 -15.23 9.37 6.72
N TRP A 137 -14.14 9.51 5.97
CA TRP A 137 -13.13 8.48 5.75
C TRP A 137 -12.54 8.05 7.09
N ASN A 138 -12.04 8.98 7.90
CA ASN A 138 -11.50 8.65 9.22
C ASN A 138 -12.53 7.95 10.09
N MET A 139 -13.77 8.45 10.12
CA MET A 139 -14.85 7.84 10.88
C MET A 139 -15.23 6.46 10.37
N GLN A 140 -15.27 6.24 9.06
CA GLN A 140 -15.59 4.94 8.45
C GLN A 140 -14.45 3.94 8.65
N THR A 141 -13.21 4.37 8.48
CA THR A 141 -12.02 3.55 8.73
C THR A 141 -11.93 3.16 10.20
N LEU A 142 -12.17 4.11 11.12
CA LEU A 142 -12.30 3.84 12.54
C LEU A 142 -13.51 2.95 12.82
N GLN A 143 -14.66 3.18 12.19
CA GLN A 143 -15.85 2.37 12.37
C GLN A 143 -15.65 0.96 11.82
N ASP A 144 -14.91 0.75 10.74
CA ASP A 144 -14.63 -0.56 10.18
C ASP A 144 -13.65 -1.32 11.08
N PHE A 145 -12.61 -0.63 11.56
CA PHE A 145 -11.71 -1.19 12.55
C PHE A 145 -12.47 -1.55 13.83
N ILE A 146 -13.21 -0.59 14.39
CA ILE A 146 -14.04 -0.75 15.58
C ILE A 146 -15.12 -1.80 15.34
N ALA A 147 -15.85 -1.85 14.24
CA ALA A 147 -16.87 -2.86 13.98
C ALA A 147 -16.28 -4.27 13.96
N ARG A 148 -15.05 -4.42 13.46
CA ARG A 148 -14.30 -5.69 13.47
C ARG A 148 -13.81 -6.08 14.87
N VAL A 149 -13.71 -5.15 15.84
CA VAL A 149 -13.24 -5.42 17.21
C VAL A 149 -14.26 -5.14 18.34
N SER A 150 -15.36 -4.44 18.06
CA SER A 150 -16.32 -3.87 19.04
C SER A 150 -17.53 -4.75 19.31
N THR A 151 -17.72 -5.79 18.50
CA THR A 151 -18.61 -6.91 18.85
C THR A 151 -17.99 -7.80 19.92
N SER A 152 -16.70 -7.66 20.22
CA SER A 152 -16.06 -8.46 21.25
C SER A 152 -15.93 -7.69 22.57
N GLY A 153 -16.83 -7.95 23.51
CA GLY A 153 -16.54 -7.78 24.93
C GLY A 153 -15.55 -8.81 25.47
N ARG A 154 -14.81 -9.52 24.59
CA ARG A 154 -14.01 -10.72 24.89
C ARG A 154 -12.62 -10.57 24.31
N THR A 155 -11.86 -9.75 25.01
CA THR A 155 -10.46 -9.51 24.72
C THR A 155 -9.61 -10.36 25.64
N PHE A 156 -8.58 -11.00 25.09
CA PHE A 156 -7.48 -11.58 25.86
C PHE A 156 -6.22 -10.77 25.66
N PHE A 157 -5.43 -10.63 26.72
CA PHE A 157 -4.13 -9.98 26.68
C PHE A 157 -3.01 -11.01 26.74
N VAL A 158 -2.09 -10.90 25.80
CA VAL A 158 -0.90 -11.76 25.71
C VAL A 158 0.34 -10.92 25.89
N ASP A 159 1.25 -11.41 26.73
CA ASP A 159 2.56 -10.81 26.96
C ASP A 159 3.58 -11.93 27.21
N ALA A 160 4.61 -12.02 26.36
CA ALA A 160 5.67 -13.03 26.44
C ALA A 160 6.34 -13.10 27.83
N ASN A 161 6.36 -11.98 28.55
CA ASN A 161 7.03 -11.81 29.84
C ASN A 161 6.07 -11.67 31.02
N ARG A 162 4.75 -11.65 30.77
CA ARG A 162 3.68 -11.42 31.76
C ARG A 162 3.84 -10.15 32.62
N GLY A 163 4.71 -9.19 32.27
CA GLY A 163 5.10 -8.03 33.11
C GLY A 163 5.39 -6.76 32.30
N LEU A 164 5.57 -5.59 32.96
CA LEU A 164 5.81 -4.26 32.33
C LEU A 164 7.16 -4.14 31.57
N ASP A 165 7.83 -5.25 31.37
CA ASP A 165 9.16 -5.40 30.85
C ASP A 165 9.05 -5.72 29.35
N SER A 166 9.48 -4.77 28.51
CA SER A 166 9.59 -4.95 27.06
C SER A 166 10.84 -5.77 26.66
N SER A 167 11.43 -6.56 27.57
CA SER A 167 12.73 -7.19 27.31
C SER A 167 12.61 -8.42 26.42
N ASN A 168 13.68 -8.68 25.69
CA ASN A 168 13.77 -9.78 24.74
C ASN A 168 14.12 -11.12 25.43
N THR A 169 14.05 -11.16 26.77
CA THR A 169 14.36 -12.34 27.60
C THR A 169 13.10 -12.89 28.24
N GLN A 170 12.75 -14.14 27.92
CA GLN A 170 11.59 -14.83 28.46
C GLN A 170 11.62 -14.83 30.00
N ASN A 171 10.63 -14.20 30.64
CA ASN A 171 10.46 -14.25 32.08
C ASN A 171 10.11 -15.68 32.56
N ASP A 172 10.44 -15.96 33.82
CA ASP A 172 10.07 -17.22 34.48
C ASP A 172 8.54 -17.40 34.47
N PRO A 173 8.00 -18.45 33.81
CA PRO A 173 6.56 -18.65 33.67
C PRO A 173 5.83 -18.84 35.01
N ASP A 174 6.56 -19.18 36.09
CA ASP A 174 6.03 -19.42 37.43
C ASP A 174 5.92 -18.15 38.29
N ILE A 175 6.47 -17.01 37.84
CA ILE A 175 6.34 -15.71 38.52
C ILE A 175 5.23 -14.91 37.84
N ALA A 176 4.00 -15.08 38.33
CA ALA A 176 2.84 -14.34 37.85
C ALA A 176 2.97 -12.84 38.17
N GLU A 177 3.28 -12.01 37.18
CA GLU A 177 3.00 -10.58 37.25
C GLU A 177 1.60 -10.32 36.65
N ALA A 178 0.81 -9.49 37.33
CA ALA A 178 -0.65 -9.50 37.22
C ALA A 178 -1.23 -8.72 36.02
N ASN A 179 -0.52 -8.66 34.88
CA ASN A 179 -0.83 -7.70 33.80
C ASN A 179 -1.27 -8.32 32.46
N ALA A 180 -1.10 -9.63 32.24
CA ALA A 180 -1.56 -10.33 31.03
C ALA A 180 -2.29 -11.65 31.36
N ASP A 181 -3.28 -12.01 30.53
CA ASP A 181 -4.06 -13.24 30.70
C ASP A 181 -3.24 -14.48 30.32
N TYR A 182 -2.39 -14.35 29.29
CA TYR A 182 -1.58 -15.44 28.73
C TYR A 182 -0.14 -15.01 28.44
N SER A 183 0.80 -15.97 28.48
CA SER A 183 2.21 -15.76 28.11
C SER A 183 2.57 -16.30 26.73
N SER A 184 1.62 -16.92 26.02
CA SER A 184 1.77 -17.45 24.66
C SER A 184 0.51 -17.07 23.88
N ILE A 185 0.72 -16.74 22.61
CA ILE A 185 -0.35 -16.40 21.68
C ILE A 185 -1.18 -17.66 21.42
N ASN A 186 -0.55 -18.81 21.19
CA ASN A 186 -1.29 -20.06 20.90
C ASN A 186 -2.16 -20.49 22.08
N SER A 187 -1.70 -20.28 23.32
CA SER A 187 -2.51 -20.54 24.51
C SER A 187 -3.77 -19.66 24.58
N ALA A 188 -3.67 -18.39 24.17
CA ALA A 188 -4.81 -17.49 24.08
C ALA A 188 -5.77 -17.88 22.94
N ILE A 189 -5.24 -18.35 21.80
CA ILE A 189 -6.05 -18.86 20.69
C ILE A 189 -6.84 -20.09 21.14
N VAL A 190 -6.18 -21.08 21.73
CA VAL A 190 -6.84 -22.29 22.25
C VAL A 190 -7.90 -21.95 23.30
N ALA A 191 -7.64 -20.96 24.16
CA ALA A 191 -8.63 -20.51 25.12
C ALA A 191 -9.84 -19.84 24.45
N ALA A 192 -9.63 -19.05 23.39
CA ALA A 192 -10.70 -18.41 22.63
C ALA A 192 -11.57 -19.44 21.90
N SER A 193 -10.95 -20.41 21.22
CA SER A 193 -11.63 -21.49 20.51
C SER A 193 -12.51 -22.34 21.43
N ASN A 194 -12.07 -22.55 22.68
CA ASN A 194 -12.81 -23.31 23.69
C ASN A 194 -13.78 -22.45 24.54
N ALA A 195 -13.80 -21.13 24.33
CA ALA A 195 -14.61 -20.24 25.15
C ALA A 195 -16.11 -20.37 24.83
N THR A 196 -16.94 -19.94 25.79
CA THR A 196 -18.41 -19.96 25.63
C THR A 196 -18.98 -18.54 25.64
N PRO A 197 -19.80 -18.17 24.65
CA PRO A 197 -20.06 -18.90 23.39
C PRO A 197 -18.84 -18.95 22.47
N SER A 198 -18.79 -19.99 21.64
CA SER A 198 -17.70 -20.26 20.70
C SER A 198 -17.51 -19.13 19.67
N PRO A 199 -16.29 -18.96 19.14
CA PRO A 199 -16.01 -17.98 18.08
C PRO A 199 -16.93 -18.17 16.88
N SER A 200 -17.44 -17.06 16.36
CA SER A 200 -18.31 -17.00 15.18
C SER A 200 -18.28 -15.59 14.61
N GLU A 201 -18.76 -15.39 13.38
CA GLU A 201 -18.89 -14.08 12.76
C GLU A 201 -19.59 -13.04 13.67
N THR A 202 -20.60 -13.46 14.42
CA THR A 202 -21.33 -12.58 15.35
C THR A 202 -20.73 -12.53 16.76
N ASN A 203 -19.80 -13.42 17.09
CA ASN A 203 -19.11 -13.47 18.39
C ASN A 203 -17.59 -13.65 18.20
N PRO A 204 -16.89 -12.69 17.59
CA PRO A 204 -15.45 -12.79 17.41
C PRO A 204 -14.71 -12.61 18.75
N TYR A 205 -13.53 -13.18 18.84
CA TYR A 205 -12.58 -12.96 19.93
C TYR A 205 -11.41 -12.12 19.45
N VAL A 206 -10.87 -11.27 20.32
CA VAL A 206 -9.70 -10.44 19.99
C VAL A 206 -8.58 -10.74 20.99
N ILE A 207 -7.42 -11.12 20.49
CA ILE A 207 -6.21 -11.34 21.26
C ILE A 207 -5.31 -10.14 21.02
N LYS A 208 -5.07 -9.36 22.08
CA LYS A 208 -4.19 -8.20 22.08
C LYS A 208 -2.80 -8.63 22.56
N ILE A 209 -1.79 -8.39 21.74
CA ILE A 209 -0.46 -8.95 21.93
C ILE A 209 0.51 -7.81 22.23
N HIS A 210 1.19 -7.88 23.36
CA HIS A 210 2.24 -6.92 23.72
C HIS A 210 3.52 -7.16 22.91
N PRO A 211 4.31 -6.10 22.62
CA PRO A 211 5.68 -6.22 22.09
C PRO A 211 6.49 -7.28 22.83
N GLY A 212 7.28 -8.04 22.08
CA GLY A 212 8.06 -9.16 22.61
C GLY A 212 8.34 -10.22 21.55
N LEU A 213 9.24 -11.14 21.90
CA LEU A 213 9.58 -12.32 21.09
C LEU A 213 8.79 -13.53 21.56
N TYR A 214 7.97 -14.07 20.68
CA TYR A 214 7.17 -15.28 20.87
C TYR A 214 7.77 -16.39 20.01
N VAL A 215 8.34 -17.42 20.62
CA VAL A 215 8.88 -18.59 19.89
C VAL A 215 7.86 -19.72 19.98
N GLU A 216 6.96 -19.76 19.02
CA GLU A 216 5.86 -20.73 18.96
C GLU A 216 5.33 -20.86 17.53
N ASP A 217 4.78 -22.02 17.22
CA ASP A 217 3.98 -22.24 16.02
C ASP A 217 2.52 -21.90 16.38
N LEU A 218 1.83 -21.17 15.50
CA LEU A 218 0.46 -20.71 15.77
C LEU A 218 -0.51 -21.50 14.92
N ASP A 219 -1.56 -22.00 15.56
CA ASP A 219 -2.73 -22.55 14.89
C ASP A 219 -3.80 -21.45 14.87
N LEU A 220 -3.85 -20.66 13.80
CA LEU A 220 -4.84 -19.59 13.66
C LEU A 220 -6.24 -20.19 13.51
N GLU A 221 -7.20 -19.60 14.21
CA GLU A 221 -8.57 -20.11 14.30
C GLU A 221 -9.58 -19.09 13.74
N PRO A 222 -10.66 -19.56 13.11
CA PRO A 222 -11.66 -18.67 12.53
C PRO A 222 -12.34 -17.85 13.62
N HIS A 223 -12.56 -16.57 13.33
CA HIS A 223 -13.17 -15.56 14.20
C HIS A 223 -12.39 -15.28 15.50
N VAL A 224 -11.13 -15.70 15.58
CA VAL A 224 -10.17 -15.27 16.60
C VAL A 224 -9.18 -14.32 15.94
N HIS A 225 -9.18 -13.05 16.33
CA HIS A 225 -8.37 -12.00 15.70
C HIS A 225 -7.13 -11.71 16.54
N LEU A 226 -5.98 -11.57 15.88
CA LEU A 226 -4.72 -11.19 16.51
C LEU A 226 -4.42 -9.73 16.22
N VAL A 227 -4.24 -8.93 17.27
CA VAL A 227 -3.96 -7.51 17.16
C VAL A 227 -2.75 -7.17 18.01
N GLY A 228 -1.68 -6.74 17.35
CA GLY A 228 -0.53 -6.19 18.02
C GLY A 228 -0.85 -4.87 18.72
N LEU A 229 -0.41 -4.74 19.97
CA LEU A 229 -0.44 -3.49 20.74
C LEU A 229 0.72 -2.57 20.40
N SER A 230 1.69 -3.05 19.60
CA SER A 230 2.80 -2.24 19.15
C SER A 230 2.27 -1.04 18.35
N VAL A 231 2.67 0.13 18.81
CA VAL A 231 2.50 1.39 18.13
C VAL A 231 3.49 1.41 16.97
N SER A 232 2.98 1.12 15.77
CA SER A 232 3.64 1.28 14.47
C SER A 232 4.56 0.16 13.97
N GLY A 233 4.31 -0.23 12.72
CA GLY A 233 5.23 -1.05 11.94
C GLY A 233 6.59 -0.35 11.80
N HIS A 234 7.65 -1.16 11.91
CA HIS A 234 9.06 -0.78 11.73
C HIS A 234 9.67 0.19 12.76
N LYS A 235 9.66 -0.17 14.06
CA LYS A 235 10.63 0.36 15.04
C LYS A 235 11.47 -0.76 15.68
N SER A 236 12.47 -0.38 16.49
CA SER A 236 13.59 -1.20 16.99
C SER A 236 13.23 -2.59 17.51
N GLU A 237 14.17 -3.54 17.48
CA GLU A 237 13.99 -4.94 17.92
C GLU A 237 13.27 -5.08 19.29
N GLU A 238 13.38 -4.09 20.17
CA GLU A 238 12.79 -4.05 21.53
C GLU A 238 11.29 -3.65 21.57
N GLU A 239 10.70 -3.11 20.51
CA GLU A 239 9.29 -2.64 20.47
C GLU A 239 8.42 -3.40 19.44
N THR A 240 8.98 -4.43 18.83
CA THR A 240 8.30 -5.25 17.83
C THR A 240 7.65 -6.49 18.44
N ILE A 241 6.55 -6.93 17.82
CA ILE A 241 5.92 -8.21 18.14
C ILE A 241 6.44 -9.21 17.12
N VAL A 242 7.39 -10.04 17.54
CA VAL A 242 8.00 -11.05 16.68
C VAL A 242 7.47 -12.41 17.08
N VAL A 243 6.82 -13.10 16.15
CA VAL A 243 6.40 -14.49 16.30
C VAL A 243 7.32 -15.34 15.43
N ARG A 244 8.24 -16.05 16.07
CA ARG A 244 9.21 -16.91 15.41
C ARG A 244 8.72 -18.35 15.42
N THR A 245 8.48 -18.88 14.22
CA THR A 245 8.14 -20.28 14.02
C THR A 245 9.38 -21.17 13.95
N VAL A 246 9.23 -22.44 14.36
CA VAL A 246 10.21 -23.51 14.13
C VAL A 246 9.76 -24.48 13.03
N ALA A 247 8.49 -24.40 12.61
CA ALA A 247 7.92 -25.13 11.49
C ALA A 247 7.14 -24.18 10.57
N LYS A 248 5.89 -23.86 10.93
CA LYS A 248 5.00 -22.92 10.26
C LYS A 248 3.91 -22.39 11.20
N HIS A 249 3.25 -21.31 10.81
CA HIS A 249 1.95 -20.92 11.35
C HIS A 249 0.84 -21.40 10.41
N ASP A 250 -0.08 -22.20 10.93
CA ASP A 250 -1.20 -22.74 10.15
C ASP A 250 -2.43 -21.84 10.24
N ALA A 251 -3.08 -21.62 9.09
CA ALA A 251 -4.35 -20.94 8.98
C ALA A 251 -5.31 -21.81 8.18
N ASP A 252 -5.83 -22.87 8.82
CA ASP A 252 -6.74 -23.83 8.19
C ASP A 252 -8.21 -23.44 8.44
N PHE A 253 -8.73 -22.59 7.56
CA PHE A 253 -10.10 -22.08 7.65
C PHE A 253 -11.03 -22.91 6.78
N THR A 254 -11.52 -24.03 7.31
CA THR A 254 -12.20 -25.06 6.52
C THR A 254 -13.40 -24.54 5.72
N ASN A 255 -14.21 -23.64 6.27
CA ASN A 255 -15.49 -23.25 5.68
C ASN A 255 -15.45 -21.90 4.96
N VAL A 256 -16.28 -21.76 3.93
CA VAL A 256 -16.57 -20.45 3.34
C VAL A 256 -17.24 -19.56 4.40
N GLY A 257 -16.67 -18.38 4.64
CA GLY A 257 -17.12 -17.45 5.68
C GLY A 257 -16.27 -17.47 6.96
N ASP A 258 -15.47 -18.52 7.16
CA ASP A 258 -14.43 -18.51 8.20
C ASP A 258 -13.47 -17.34 7.93
N PHE A 259 -13.11 -16.61 8.98
CA PHE A 259 -12.39 -15.35 8.84
C PHE A 259 -11.46 -15.07 10.02
N CYS A 260 -10.19 -14.78 9.76
CA CYS A 260 -9.23 -14.31 10.76
C CYS A 260 -8.54 -13.03 10.29
N LEU A 261 -8.43 -12.05 11.20
CA LEU A 261 -7.62 -10.86 11.03
C LEU A 261 -6.38 -10.97 11.90
N VAL A 262 -5.22 -10.73 11.30
CA VAL A 262 -3.94 -10.58 11.98
C VAL A 262 -3.40 -9.20 11.64
N SER A 263 -3.05 -8.39 12.65
CA SER A 263 -2.58 -7.04 12.41
C SER A 263 -1.44 -6.62 13.32
N GLY A 264 -0.41 -5.98 12.75
CA GLY A 264 0.71 -5.40 13.50
C GLY A 264 1.70 -6.42 14.08
N LEU A 265 1.84 -7.58 13.44
CA LEU A 265 2.76 -8.65 13.86
C LEU A 265 3.85 -8.88 12.81
N THR A 266 5.05 -9.22 13.28
CA THR A 266 6.13 -9.77 12.46
C THR A 266 6.19 -11.28 12.67
N PHE A 267 5.98 -12.04 11.60
CA PHE A 267 6.20 -13.48 11.56
C PHE A 267 7.55 -13.75 10.94
N GLU A 268 8.34 -14.63 11.55
CA GLU A 268 9.63 -14.99 10.99
C GLU A 268 10.00 -16.45 11.16
N THR A 269 10.84 -16.93 10.26
CA THR A 269 11.63 -18.12 10.47
C THR A 269 13.10 -17.81 10.23
N ASN A 270 13.97 -18.36 11.07
CA ASN A 270 15.41 -18.38 10.87
C ASN A 270 15.97 -19.81 10.77
N PHE A 271 15.06 -20.80 10.70
CA PHE A 271 15.38 -22.21 10.60
C PHE A 271 15.25 -22.69 9.15
N GLY A 272 16.12 -23.62 8.75
CA GLY A 272 16.05 -24.26 7.44
C GLY A 272 14.91 -25.27 7.38
N THR A 273 13.71 -24.83 7.01
CA THR A 273 12.52 -25.68 6.84
C THR A 273 11.90 -25.50 5.45
N THR A 274 11.41 -26.58 4.84
CA THR A 274 10.65 -26.51 3.58
C THR A 274 9.26 -25.92 3.74
N ASP A 275 8.78 -25.86 4.98
CA ASP A 275 7.50 -25.25 5.28
C ASP A 275 7.56 -23.73 5.10
N PRO A 276 6.45 -23.09 4.70
CA PRO A 276 6.34 -21.65 4.66
C PRO A 276 6.23 -21.06 6.07
N VAL A 277 6.46 -19.75 6.24
CA VAL A 277 6.20 -19.10 7.53
C VAL A 277 4.70 -19.07 7.83
N ILE A 278 3.88 -18.68 6.85
CA ILE A 278 2.42 -18.75 6.92
C ILE A 278 1.92 -19.79 5.91
N TYR A 279 1.15 -20.76 6.39
CA TYR A 279 0.46 -21.74 5.55
C TYR A 279 -1.06 -21.52 5.60
N LYS A 280 -1.61 -20.96 4.53
CA LYS A 280 -3.05 -20.70 4.39
C LYS A 280 -3.73 -21.84 3.65
N THR A 281 -4.59 -22.57 4.35
CA THR A 281 -5.43 -23.64 3.81
C THR A 281 -6.90 -23.42 4.15
N GLY A 282 -7.77 -24.31 3.67
CA GLY A 282 -9.22 -24.18 3.79
C GLY A 282 -9.84 -23.04 2.95
N LEU A 283 -11.18 -23.04 2.83
CA LEU A 283 -11.93 -22.12 1.95
C LEU A 283 -12.14 -20.72 2.53
N GLY A 284 -11.83 -20.49 3.81
CA GLY A 284 -12.02 -19.22 4.49
C GLY A 284 -10.99 -18.14 4.14
N THR A 285 -11.11 -16.99 4.80
CA THR A 285 -10.32 -15.78 4.53
C THR A 285 -9.30 -15.51 5.63
N LEU A 286 -8.03 -15.33 5.26
CA LEU A 286 -7.01 -14.74 6.12
C LEU A 286 -6.74 -13.30 5.69
N VAL A 287 -6.81 -12.36 6.64
CA VAL A 287 -6.42 -10.96 6.42
C VAL A 287 -5.20 -10.66 7.27
N MET A 288 -4.13 -10.21 6.61
CA MET A 288 -2.95 -9.64 7.25
C MET A 288 -2.90 -8.14 6.97
N ASP A 289 -2.81 -7.34 8.03
CA ASP A 289 -2.81 -5.87 7.96
C ASP A 289 -1.62 -5.30 8.72
N ARG A 290 -0.73 -4.58 8.03
CA ARG A 290 0.49 -4.01 8.63
C ARG A 290 1.37 -5.08 9.30
N CYS A 291 1.45 -6.24 8.66
CA CYS A 291 2.28 -7.36 9.10
C CYS A 291 3.56 -7.49 8.26
N SER A 292 4.59 -8.06 8.87
CA SER A 292 5.80 -8.50 8.16
C SER A 292 5.88 -10.03 8.22
N VAL A 293 6.23 -10.68 7.13
CA VAL A 293 6.48 -12.13 7.07
C VAL A 293 7.85 -12.34 6.46
N VAL A 294 8.79 -12.85 7.25
CA VAL A 294 10.23 -12.81 6.95
C VAL A 294 10.82 -14.21 7.02
N VAL A 295 11.37 -14.68 5.90
CA VAL A 295 12.22 -15.86 5.88
C VAL A 295 13.67 -15.39 5.90
N THR A 296 14.37 -15.64 7.00
CA THR A 296 15.81 -15.36 7.13
C THR A 296 16.59 -16.67 7.12
N GLY A 297 17.79 -16.70 6.53
CA GLY A 297 18.65 -17.88 6.57
C GLY A 297 19.37 -18.16 5.25
N SER A 298 20.24 -19.17 5.27
CA SER A 298 21.08 -19.56 4.13
C SER A 298 20.80 -20.98 3.62
N SER A 299 19.72 -21.62 4.10
CA SER A 299 19.41 -22.99 3.70
C SER A 299 18.67 -23.00 2.38
N GLY A 300 19.18 -23.77 1.42
CA GLY A 300 18.56 -23.98 0.10
C GLY A 300 17.25 -24.79 0.12
N THR A 301 16.73 -25.10 1.31
CA THR A 301 15.46 -25.82 1.47
C THR A 301 14.39 -24.95 2.11
N GLN A 302 14.62 -23.64 2.26
CA GLN A 302 13.66 -22.77 2.94
C GLN A 302 12.39 -22.58 2.11
N GLY A 303 11.21 -22.68 2.75
CA GLY A 303 9.92 -22.45 2.12
C GLY A 303 9.67 -20.99 1.71
N ALA A 304 8.49 -20.72 1.15
CA ALA A 304 8.04 -19.36 0.84
C ALA A 304 7.74 -18.56 2.13
N ALA A 305 7.67 -17.23 2.06
CA ALA A 305 7.22 -16.47 3.24
C ALA A 305 5.74 -16.79 3.52
N VAL A 306 4.91 -16.79 2.48
CA VAL A 306 3.52 -17.23 2.55
C VAL A 306 3.25 -18.24 1.46
N TYR A 307 2.52 -19.29 1.82
CA TYR A 307 1.96 -20.26 0.89
C TYR A 307 0.46 -20.33 1.10
N GLN A 308 -0.30 -20.04 0.05
CA GLN A 308 -1.75 -20.21 0.00
C GLN A 308 -2.08 -21.41 -0.86
N ASP A 309 -2.76 -22.40 -0.27
CA ASP A 309 -3.28 -23.57 -0.98
C ASP A 309 -4.68 -23.30 -1.56
N LYS A 310 -5.57 -22.72 -0.75
CA LYS A 310 -6.98 -22.45 -1.09
C LYS A 310 -7.59 -21.31 -0.27
N GLY A 311 -8.78 -20.88 -0.70
CA GLY A 311 -9.57 -19.83 -0.05
C GLY A 311 -9.05 -18.44 -0.38
N THR A 312 -9.27 -17.48 0.52
CA THR A 312 -8.88 -16.08 0.27
C THR A 312 -7.74 -15.62 1.17
N PHE A 313 -6.74 -14.95 0.59
CA PHE A 313 -5.70 -14.24 1.31
C PHE A 313 -5.76 -12.74 0.98
N ILE A 314 -5.74 -11.89 2.00
CA ILE A 314 -5.76 -10.44 1.86
C ILE A 314 -4.57 -9.85 2.61
N GLY A 315 -3.65 -9.20 1.90
CA GLY A 315 -2.56 -8.43 2.48
C GLY A 315 -2.79 -6.93 2.31
N ARG A 316 -2.67 -6.15 3.40
CA ARG A 316 -2.67 -4.68 3.35
C ARG A 316 -1.48 -4.14 4.11
N ASP A 317 -0.72 -3.26 3.46
CA ASP A 317 0.45 -2.61 4.07
C ASP A 317 1.45 -3.63 4.65
N CYS A 318 1.52 -4.80 4.02
CA CYS A 318 2.36 -5.91 4.46
C CYS A 318 3.71 -5.95 3.73
N LEU A 319 4.70 -6.51 4.43
CA LEU A 319 6.00 -6.86 3.87
C LEU A 319 6.13 -8.39 3.85
N PHE A 320 6.42 -8.97 2.68
CA PHE A 320 6.68 -10.40 2.51
C PHE A 320 8.10 -10.58 1.97
N THR A 321 9.01 -11.11 2.78
CA THR A 321 10.41 -11.29 2.38
C THR A 321 10.89 -12.72 2.47
N ASN A 322 11.71 -13.08 1.50
CA ASN A 322 12.49 -14.30 1.49
C ASN A 322 13.95 -13.95 1.24
N GLU A 323 14.81 -14.00 2.24
CA GLU A 323 16.22 -13.60 2.14
C GLU A 323 17.17 -14.77 1.88
N THR A 324 16.61 -15.89 1.41
CA THR A 324 17.36 -17.12 1.23
C THR A 324 18.30 -17.03 0.04
N THR A 325 19.27 -17.95 -0.02
CA THR A 325 20.22 -18.06 -1.14
C THR A 325 19.69 -18.93 -2.28
N ASP A 326 18.52 -19.56 -2.11
CA ASP A 326 17.89 -20.40 -3.11
C ASP A 326 17.23 -19.53 -4.18
N THR A 327 17.62 -19.75 -5.42
CA THR A 327 17.23 -18.91 -6.54
C THR A 327 15.78 -19.02 -6.98
N GLU A 328 15.02 -19.98 -6.46
CA GLU A 328 13.63 -20.24 -6.86
C GLU A 328 12.61 -19.90 -5.76
N ARG A 329 13.04 -19.24 -4.67
CA ARG A 329 12.15 -18.93 -3.54
C ARG A 329 11.46 -17.58 -3.68
N VAL A 330 10.19 -17.56 -3.28
CA VAL A 330 9.28 -16.42 -3.43
C VAL A 330 8.86 -15.84 -2.09
N GLY A 331 8.50 -14.56 -2.10
CA GLY A 331 7.83 -13.93 -0.96
C GLY A 331 6.40 -14.43 -0.79
N PHE A 332 5.70 -14.70 -1.90
CA PHE A 332 4.33 -15.22 -1.88
C PHE A 332 4.11 -16.28 -2.94
N TYR A 333 3.54 -17.39 -2.51
CA TYR A 333 3.19 -18.53 -3.34
C TYR A 333 1.69 -18.82 -3.24
N GLN A 334 1.02 -18.90 -4.37
CA GLN A 334 -0.37 -19.31 -4.46
C GLN A 334 -0.48 -20.58 -5.30
N GLU A 335 -0.81 -21.69 -4.63
CA GLU A 335 -1.39 -22.83 -5.29
C GLU A 335 -2.90 -22.58 -5.52
N SER A 336 -3.42 -23.19 -6.56
CA SER A 336 -4.84 -23.14 -6.88
C SER A 336 -5.15 -24.35 -7.73
N ASP A 337 -6.15 -25.15 -7.39
CA ASP A 337 -6.55 -26.32 -8.19
C ASP A 337 -7.87 -26.07 -8.94
N ALA A 338 -8.29 -27.04 -9.76
CA ALA A 338 -9.49 -26.90 -10.59
C ALA A 338 -10.80 -26.84 -9.79
N VAL A 339 -10.79 -27.22 -8.50
CA VAL A 339 -11.99 -27.42 -7.67
C VAL A 339 -12.15 -26.29 -6.67
N ASP A 340 -11.06 -25.95 -5.96
CA ASP A 340 -11.01 -24.97 -4.91
C ASP A 340 -10.17 -23.76 -5.36
N ALA A 341 -10.86 -22.66 -5.70
CA ALA A 341 -10.19 -21.45 -6.13
C ALA A 341 -9.41 -20.79 -4.99
N SER A 342 -8.24 -20.26 -5.34
CA SER A 342 -7.46 -19.37 -4.47
C SER A 342 -7.61 -17.95 -4.94
N ASP A 343 -8.04 -17.06 -4.06
CA ASP A 343 -8.15 -15.63 -4.35
C ASP A 343 -7.18 -14.83 -3.48
N SER A 344 -6.44 -13.92 -4.11
CA SER A 344 -5.43 -13.10 -3.45
C SER A 344 -5.67 -11.62 -3.72
N TYR A 345 -5.72 -10.79 -2.66
CA TYR A 345 -5.81 -9.34 -2.79
C TYR A 345 -4.72 -8.65 -1.99
N PHE A 346 -3.93 -7.82 -2.66
CA PHE A 346 -2.84 -7.08 -2.06
C PHE A 346 -2.98 -5.59 -2.33
N GLU A 347 -2.81 -4.81 -1.27
CA GLU A 347 -2.84 -3.35 -1.34
C GLU A 347 -1.67 -2.77 -0.55
N ARG A 348 -0.85 -1.94 -1.19
CA ARG A 348 0.33 -1.32 -0.57
C ARG A 348 1.34 -2.32 0.02
N CYS A 349 1.34 -3.55 -0.48
CA CYS A 349 2.27 -4.59 -0.06
C CYS A 349 3.62 -4.54 -0.80
N THR A 350 4.66 -5.01 -0.14
CA THR A 350 6.00 -5.20 -0.71
C THR A 350 6.39 -6.68 -0.67
N PHE A 351 6.89 -7.20 -1.79
CA PHE A 351 7.37 -8.58 -1.94
C PHE A 351 8.83 -8.56 -2.36
N LEU A 352 9.71 -9.17 -1.56
CA LEU A 352 11.14 -9.22 -1.81
C LEU A 352 11.65 -10.66 -1.71
N GLY A 353 12.46 -11.11 -2.65
CA GLY A 353 13.22 -12.34 -2.50
C GLY A 353 13.97 -12.75 -3.75
N PRO A 354 14.58 -13.94 -3.78
CA PRO A 354 15.21 -14.49 -4.98
C PRO A 354 14.31 -14.46 -6.22
N CYS A 355 13.02 -14.70 -5.99
CA CYS A 355 11.90 -14.47 -6.87
C CYS A 355 10.85 -13.64 -6.13
N GLY A 356 10.02 -12.88 -6.85
CA GLY A 356 9.00 -12.04 -6.23
C GLY A 356 7.76 -12.83 -5.81
N VAL A 357 6.89 -13.14 -6.77
CA VAL A 357 5.58 -13.76 -6.54
C VAL A 357 5.27 -14.83 -7.58
N GLU A 358 4.75 -15.98 -7.14
CA GLU A 358 4.32 -17.07 -8.02
C GLU A 358 2.87 -17.48 -7.75
N LEU A 359 2.06 -17.56 -8.81
CA LEU A 359 0.61 -17.76 -8.75
C LEU A 359 0.16 -18.86 -9.70
N GLY A 360 -0.65 -19.80 -9.20
CA GLY A 360 -1.34 -20.80 -10.01
C GLY A 360 -0.40 -21.86 -10.59
N THR A 361 0.21 -22.67 -9.73
CA THR A 361 1.21 -23.68 -10.12
C THR A 361 0.68 -25.10 -10.32
N SER A 362 -0.61 -25.34 -10.08
CA SER A 362 -1.20 -26.67 -10.21
C SER A 362 -1.58 -27.01 -11.66
N ASN A 363 -1.95 -28.27 -11.91
CA ASN A 363 -2.56 -28.68 -13.17
C ASN A 363 -4.01 -28.16 -13.22
N LEU A 364 -4.29 -27.17 -14.07
CA LEU A 364 -5.57 -26.44 -14.20
C LEU A 364 -5.81 -25.44 -13.05
N PRO A 365 -4.96 -24.41 -12.93
CA PRO A 365 -5.11 -23.39 -11.89
C PRO A 365 -6.41 -22.59 -12.10
N ASN A 366 -7.11 -22.29 -11.00
CA ASN A 366 -8.33 -21.48 -10.96
C ASN A 366 -8.23 -20.48 -9.82
N GLY A 367 -8.49 -19.20 -10.08
CA GLY A 367 -8.45 -18.19 -9.04
C GLY A 367 -8.08 -16.81 -9.55
N THR A 368 -8.07 -15.86 -8.64
CA THR A 368 -7.78 -14.47 -8.98
C THR A 368 -6.66 -13.91 -8.10
N ALA A 369 -5.89 -12.99 -8.66
CA ALA A 369 -4.95 -12.19 -7.89
C ALA A 369 -5.04 -10.73 -8.31
N ARG A 370 -5.08 -9.85 -7.31
CA ARG A 370 -5.11 -8.40 -7.50
C ARG A 370 -4.03 -7.71 -6.68
N PHE A 371 -3.24 -6.86 -7.33
CA PHE A 371 -2.19 -6.05 -6.71
C PHE A 371 -2.46 -4.57 -6.96
N VAL A 372 -2.60 -3.78 -5.89
CA VAL A 372 -2.88 -2.34 -5.95
C VAL A 372 -1.81 -1.58 -5.19
N ASN A 373 -1.08 -0.70 -5.88
CA ASN A 373 0.04 0.06 -5.30
C ASN A 373 1.11 -0.82 -4.63
N CYS A 374 1.38 -1.99 -5.19
CA CYS A 374 2.37 -2.92 -4.65
C CYS A 374 3.76 -2.72 -5.26
N PHE A 375 4.77 -3.25 -4.59
CA PHE A 375 6.14 -3.37 -5.10
C PHE A 375 6.59 -4.82 -5.06
N ILE A 376 7.00 -5.37 -6.20
CA ILE A 376 7.46 -6.76 -6.33
C ILE A 376 8.87 -6.74 -6.90
N GLU A 377 9.84 -7.27 -6.15
CA GLU A 377 11.25 -7.32 -6.59
C GLU A 377 11.88 -8.69 -6.40
N SER A 378 12.51 -9.18 -7.47
CA SER A 378 13.50 -10.24 -7.37
C SER A 378 14.89 -9.64 -7.10
N ASN A 379 15.57 -10.03 -6.03
CA ASN A 379 16.84 -9.43 -5.61
C ASN A 379 18.09 -10.16 -6.13
N LEU A 380 17.94 -11.38 -6.66
CA LEU A 380 19.05 -12.16 -7.23
C LEU A 380 19.14 -12.00 -8.75
N ASN A 381 20.38 -11.85 -9.23
CA ASN A 381 20.71 -11.82 -10.65
C ASN A 381 20.93 -13.24 -11.20
N ASN A 382 19.87 -14.03 -11.35
CA ASN A 382 19.95 -15.39 -11.91
C ASN A 382 18.92 -15.64 -13.02
N ALA A 383 19.24 -16.55 -13.94
CA ALA A 383 18.36 -17.03 -15.01
C ALA A 383 17.04 -17.66 -14.52
N SER A 384 17.00 -18.20 -13.30
CA SER A 384 15.78 -18.76 -12.70
C SER A 384 14.91 -17.73 -11.97
N SER A 385 15.45 -16.54 -11.69
CA SER A 385 14.75 -15.48 -10.95
C SER A 385 13.62 -14.89 -11.79
N PHE A 386 12.56 -14.41 -11.15
CA PHE A 386 11.45 -13.73 -11.82
C PHE A 386 10.80 -12.72 -10.88
N GLY A 387 10.21 -11.66 -11.45
CA GLY A 387 9.41 -10.71 -10.67
C GLY A 387 8.07 -11.33 -10.30
N LEU A 388 7.25 -11.65 -11.31
CA LEU A 388 5.95 -12.29 -11.13
C LEU A 388 5.74 -13.42 -12.15
N LYS A 389 5.32 -14.58 -11.67
CA LYS A 389 4.82 -15.69 -12.48
C LYS A 389 3.36 -15.96 -12.16
N SER A 390 2.56 -16.19 -13.19
CA SER A 390 1.13 -16.38 -13.00
C SER A 390 0.51 -17.27 -14.07
N SER A 391 -0.22 -18.29 -13.66
CA SER A 391 -1.12 -19.05 -14.53
C SER A 391 -2.59 -19.00 -14.08
N ILE A 392 -2.94 -18.16 -13.12
CA ILE A 392 -4.33 -18.03 -12.62
C ILE A 392 -5.29 -17.41 -13.66
N ASP A 393 -6.60 -17.61 -13.46
CA ASP A 393 -7.66 -17.14 -14.38
C ASP A 393 -7.71 -15.62 -14.57
N SER A 394 -7.40 -14.86 -13.51
CA SER A 394 -7.45 -13.41 -13.58
C SER A 394 -6.35 -12.75 -12.75
N LEU A 395 -5.40 -12.14 -13.43
CA LEU A 395 -4.38 -11.27 -12.84
C LEU A 395 -4.72 -9.80 -13.10
N VAL A 396 -4.91 -9.03 -12.03
CA VAL A 396 -5.14 -7.59 -12.08
C VAL A 396 -4.04 -6.86 -11.34
N MET A 397 -3.38 -5.92 -12.00
CA MET A 397 -2.39 -5.06 -11.36
C MET A 397 -2.70 -3.60 -11.65
N GLU A 398 -2.76 -2.79 -10.62
CA GLU A 398 -3.04 -1.37 -10.68
C GLU A 398 -1.95 -0.59 -9.93
N ARG A 399 -1.25 0.32 -10.62
CA ARG A 399 -0.17 1.15 -10.03
C ARG A 399 0.90 0.33 -9.29
N THR A 400 1.11 -0.90 -9.72
CA THR A 400 2.08 -1.83 -9.13
C THR A 400 3.37 -1.78 -9.94
N GLU A 401 4.49 -1.84 -9.23
CA GLU A 401 5.82 -1.95 -9.82
C GLU A 401 6.36 -3.37 -9.69
N VAL A 402 6.91 -3.89 -10.79
CA VAL A 402 7.59 -5.19 -10.83
C VAL A 402 9.00 -4.99 -11.36
N LYS A 403 9.96 -5.53 -10.62
CA LYS A 403 11.38 -5.48 -10.96
C LYS A 403 11.98 -6.88 -10.89
N CYS A 404 12.69 -7.27 -11.94
CA CYS A 404 13.51 -8.47 -11.92
C CYS A 404 14.97 -8.07 -12.12
N ASN A 405 15.80 -8.35 -11.12
CA ASN A 405 17.23 -8.09 -11.23
C ASN A 405 17.91 -9.20 -12.06
N GLY A 406 18.64 -8.84 -13.11
CA GLY A 406 19.57 -9.74 -13.79
C GLY A 406 19.02 -10.56 -14.97
N ILE A 407 17.72 -10.51 -15.25
CA ILE A 407 17.13 -10.99 -16.50
C ILE A 407 16.05 -10.02 -17.00
N THR A 408 15.68 -10.13 -18.28
CA THR A 408 14.62 -9.28 -18.85
C THR A 408 13.21 -9.76 -18.47
N ASN A 409 12.98 -11.03 -18.13
CA ASN A 409 11.64 -11.55 -17.85
C ASN A 409 11.10 -11.10 -16.49
N ALA A 410 10.41 -9.96 -16.45
CA ALA A 410 9.85 -9.42 -15.21
C ALA A 410 8.49 -10.02 -14.88
N VAL A 411 7.64 -10.23 -15.89
CA VAL A 411 6.30 -10.82 -15.74
C VAL A 411 6.11 -11.94 -16.74
N ASP A 412 5.90 -13.15 -16.23
CA ASP A 412 5.68 -14.36 -17.01
C ASP A 412 4.26 -14.90 -16.76
N ILE A 413 3.44 -14.90 -17.81
CA ILE A 413 2.06 -15.37 -17.79
C ILE A 413 1.98 -16.73 -18.49
N HIS A 414 1.49 -17.72 -17.78
CA HIS A 414 1.34 -19.10 -18.20
C HIS A 414 2.60 -19.65 -18.89
N PRO A 415 3.77 -19.57 -18.23
CA PRO A 415 5.06 -19.81 -18.87
C PRO A 415 5.28 -21.24 -19.38
N LEU A 416 4.46 -22.20 -18.96
CA LEU A 416 4.58 -23.61 -19.38
C LEU A 416 3.79 -23.94 -20.66
N GLY A 417 2.82 -23.10 -21.05
CA GLY A 417 1.96 -23.34 -22.21
C GLY A 417 1.18 -24.67 -22.13
N ASP A 418 0.94 -25.16 -20.91
CA ASP A 418 0.23 -26.39 -20.62
C ASP A 418 -1.29 -26.19 -20.68
N VAL A 419 -2.06 -27.24 -20.36
CA VAL A 419 -3.52 -27.16 -20.52
C VAL A 419 -4.10 -26.23 -19.45
N HIS A 420 -4.84 -25.20 -19.89
CA HIS A 420 -5.61 -24.30 -19.02
C HIS A 420 -7.11 -24.39 -19.34
N GLY A 421 -7.91 -24.76 -18.34
CA GLY A 421 -9.31 -25.18 -18.51
C GLY A 421 -10.36 -24.06 -18.65
N SER A 422 -9.94 -22.81 -18.53
CA SER A 422 -10.80 -21.64 -18.34
C SER A 422 -10.30 -20.43 -19.16
N ASN A 423 -10.89 -19.26 -18.89
CA ASN A 423 -10.39 -18.00 -19.44
C ASN A 423 -9.16 -17.56 -18.64
N MET A 424 -8.22 -16.90 -19.31
CA MET A 424 -7.11 -16.22 -18.63
C MET A 424 -7.05 -14.76 -19.05
N ALA A 425 -7.27 -13.88 -18.08
CA ALA A 425 -7.31 -12.44 -18.26
C ALA A 425 -6.19 -11.76 -17.47
N VAL A 426 -5.40 -10.94 -18.16
CA VAL A 426 -4.34 -10.12 -17.56
C VAL A 426 -4.64 -8.66 -17.82
N LEU A 427 -4.85 -7.90 -16.74
CA LEU A 427 -5.12 -6.46 -16.77
C LEU A 427 -4.01 -5.74 -16.01
N LEU A 428 -3.15 -5.01 -16.72
CA LEU A 428 -2.09 -4.20 -16.14
C LEU A 428 -2.42 -2.73 -16.39
N LEU A 429 -2.57 -1.95 -15.32
CA LEU A 429 -3.05 -0.56 -15.38
C LEU A 429 -2.13 0.37 -14.60
N TRP A 430 -1.54 1.36 -15.27
CA TRP A 430 -0.60 2.32 -14.70
C TRP A 430 0.59 1.66 -13.96
N CYS A 431 0.96 0.46 -14.39
CA CYS A 431 2.06 -0.30 -13.81
C CYS A 431 3.41 0.13 -14.37
N ARG A 432 4.47 -0.11 -13.58
CA ARG A 432 5.85 -0.01 -14.03
C ARG A 432 6.49 -1.39 -13.99
N ILE A 433 6.68 -1.99 -15.16
CA ILE A 433 7.35 -3.28 -15.33
C ILE A 433 8.76 -3.00 -15.83
N LEU A 434 9.76 -3.28 -15.00
CA LEU A 434 11.17 -3.13 -15.35
C LEU A 434 11.67 -4.42 -15.97
N GLY A 435 11.24 -4.67 -17.21
CA GLY A 435 11.55 -5.85 -18.01
C GLY A 435 10.44 -6.18 -19.01
N ASP A 436 10.57 -7.35 -19.63
CA ASP A 436 9.64 -7.97 -20.56
C ASP A 436 8.41 -8.55 -19.85
N ILE A 437 7.30 -8.49 -20.58
CA ILE A 437 6.07 -9.22 -20.28
C ILE A 437 5.97 -10.39 -21.26
N ASN A 438 6.03 -11.61 -20.78
CA ASN A 438 5.84 -12.82 -21.58
C ASN A 438 4.44 -13.40 -21.29
N TYR A 439 3.73 -13.80 -22.34
CA TYR A 439 2.44 -14.46 -22.21
C TYR A 439 2.36 -15.59 -23.24
N ASP A 440 2.43 -16.83 -22.76
CA ASP A 440 2.08 -17.99 -23.58
C ASP A 440 0.58 -18.25 -23.52
N THR A 441 -0.04 -18.30 -24.69
CA THR A 441 -1.48 -18.56 -24.84
C THR A 441 -1.78 -19.98 -25.31
N THR A 442 -0.73 -20.79 -25.50
CA THR A 442 -0.85 -22.20 -25.86
C THR A 442 -1.60 -22.94 -24.75
N GLY A 443 -2.44 -23.91 -25.12
CA GLY A 443 -3.12 -24.77 -24.14
C GLY A 443 -4.32 -24.14 -23.41
N ILE A 444 -4.56 -22.83 -23.57
CA ILE A 444 -5.75 -22.16 -23.05
C ILE A 444 -7.00 -22.54 -23.85
N SER A 445 -7.97 -23.14 -23.17
CA SER A 445 -9.25 -23.55 -23.78
C SER A 445 -10.29 -22.41 -23.85
N GLY A 446 -10.20 -21.43 -22.95
CA GLY A 446 -11.06 -20.25 -22.92
C GLY A 446 -10.47 -19.05 -23.67
N THR A 447 -10.89 -17.86 -23.24
CA THR A 447 -10.42 -16.58 -23.79
C THR A 447 -9.06 -16.24 -23.20
N SER A 448 -8.05 -16.03 -24.06
CA SER A 448 -6.78 -15.41 -23.72
C SER A 448 -6.87 -13.89 -23.91
N ARG A 449 -6.83 -13.13 -22.80
CA ARG A 449 -6.97 -11.67 -22.80
C ARG A 449 -5.77 -10.97 -22.17
N LEU A 450 -5.26 -9.95 -22.86
CA LEU A 450 -4.23 -9.04 -22.35
C LEU A 450 -4.65 -7.58 -22.57
N ASP A 451 -4.76 -6.83 -21.48
CA ASP A 451 -5.04 -5.39 -21.50
C ASP A 451 -3.92 -4.61 -20.80
N LEU A 452 -3.34 -3.64 -21.52
CA LEU A 452 -2.27 -2.79 -21.01
C LEU A 452 -2.71 -1.32 -21.04
N GLY A 453 -3.11 -0.80 -19.88
CA GLY A 453 -3.52 0.60 -19.72
C GLY A 453 -2.38 1.46 -19.19
N SER A 454 -1.67 2.18 -20.07
CA SER A 454 -0.59 3.10 -19.67
C SER A 454 0.52 2.44 -18.84
N VAL A 455 1.00 1.28 -19.28
CA VAL A 455 2.02 0.48 -18.58
C VAL A 455 3.40 0.73 -19.17
N VAL A 456 4.42 0.89 -18.33
CA VAL A 456 5.82 0.90 -18.76
C VAL A 456 6.36 -0.53 -18.75
N TYR A 457 7.02 -0.97 -19.82
CA TYR A 457 7.62 -2.31 -19.99
C TYR A 457 8.76 -2.29 -21.03
N GLU A 458 9.61 -3.30 -21.12
CA GLU A 458 10.65 -3.37 -22.18
C GLU A 458 10.06 -3.92 -23.48
N ALA A 459 9.66 -5.19 -23.50
CA ALA A 459 8.91 -5.82 -24.58
C ALA A 459 7.66 -6.56 -24.10
N VAL A 460 6.77 -6.89 -25.05
CA VAL A 460 5.64 -7.80 -24.85
C VAL A 460 5.79 -8.96 -25.83
N ASN A 461 6.04 -10.15 -25.31
CA ASN A 461 6.24 -11.37 -26.09
C ASN A 461 5.03 -12.28 -25.93
N ILE A 462 4.35 -12.57 -27.04
CA ILE A 462 3.18 -13.45 -27.05
C ILE A 462 3.51 -14.73 -27.81
N THR A 463 3.41 -15.87 -27.14
CA THR A 463 3.43 -17.19 -27.78
C THR A 463 1.99 -17.64 -28.02
N GLY A 464 1.66 -18.07 -29.25
CA GLY A 464 0.29 -18.42 -29.64
C GLY A 464 -0.53 -17.22 -30.15
N THR A 465 -1.82 -17.17 -29.84
CA THR A 465 -2.74 -16.11 -30.31
C THR A 465 -3.64 -15.64 -29.17
N LEU A 466 -3.65 -14.33 -28.93
CA LEU A 466 -4.61 -13.68 -28.04
C LEU A 466 -6.00 -13.66 -28.68
N THR A 467 -7.01 -14.00 -27.88
CA THR A 467 -8.43 -13.97 -28.29
C THR A 467 -9.04 -12.58 -28.10
N ALA A 468 -8.56 -11.82 -27.12
CA ALA A 468 -8.95 -10.44 -26.87
C ALA A 468 -7.73 -9.60 -26.47
N ARG A 469 -7.64 -8.37 -26.98
CA ARG A 469 -6.53 -7.45 -26.65
C ARG A 469 -7.03 -6.00 -26.69
N THR A 470 -6.99 -5.30 -25.56
CA THR A 470 -7.39 -3.89 -25.46
C THR A 470 -6.22 -3.04 -24.99
N ALA A 471 -5.83 -2.06 -25.82
CA ALA A 471 -4.78 -1.08 -25.57
C ALA A 471 -3.38 -1.66 -25.29
N VAL A 472 -2.41 -1.25 -26.10
CA VAL A 472 -0.98 -1.61 -25.97
C VAL A 472 -0.15 -0.32 -26.01
N ILE A 473 -0.78 0.80 -25.66
CA ILE A 473 -0.08 2.07 -25.67
C ILE A 473 0.80 2.04 -24.43
N LYS A 474 2.10 1.87 -24.67
CA LYS A 474 3.12 1.88 -23.64
C LYS A 474 3.06 3.23 -22.93
N GLY A 475 3.10 3.24 -21.60
CA GLY A 475 2.89 4.45 -20.80
C GLY A 475 3.87 5.58 -21.13
N ASP A 476 5.08 5.26 -21.58
CA ASP A 476 6.10 6.21 -22.03
C ASP A 476 5.89 6.69 -23.49
N THR A 477 4.95 6.10 -24.25
CA THR A 477 4.65 6.46 -25.65
C THR A 477 3.43 7.36 -25.81
N ILE A 478 2.78 7.74 -24.70
CA ILE A 478 1.69 8.72 -24.71
C ILE A 478 2.33 10.12 -24.77
N TYR A 479 2.60 10.58 -25.98
CA TYR A 479 3.08 11.94 -26.24
C TYR A 479 1.93 12.83 -26.67
N TYR A 480 2.02 14.11 -26.32
CA TYR A 480 1.20 15.13 -26.92
C TYR A 480 1.56 15.25 -28.41
N ASP A 481 0.58 15.04 -29.29
CA ASP A 481 0.74 15.14 -30.75
C ASP A 481 -0.02 16.36 -31.27
N ASN A 482 0.72 17.35 -31.76
CA ASN A 482 0.19 18.58 -32.34
C ASN A 482 0.23 18.59 -33.88
N THR A 483 0.62 17.49 -34.54
CA THR A 483 0.87 17.45 -35.99
C THR A 483 -0.35 17.79 -36.84
N THR A 484 -1.55 17.59 -36.29
CA THR A 484 -2.83 17.87 -36.95
C THR A 484 -3.64 18.98 -36.28
N SER A 485 -3.25 19.43 -35.08
CA SER A 485 -3.99 20.47 -34.35
C SER A 485 -3.70 21.88 -34.86
N GLY A 486 -2.55 22.08 -35.53
CA GLY A 486 -2.07 23.41 -35.93
C GLY A 486 -1.54 24.23 -34.76
N LEU A 487 -1.46 23.62 -33.57
CA LEU A 487 -0.89 24.22 -32.38
C LEU A 487 0.63 24.11 -32.41
N THR A 488 1.32 25.14 -31.93
CA THR A 488 2.80 25.16 -31.86
C THR A 488 3.35 24.49 -30.60
N SER A 489 2.47 24.20 -29.65
CA SER A 489 2.79 23.66 -28.33
C SER A 489 3.43 22.27 -28.42
N GLU A 490 4.29 21.91 -27.48
CA GLU A 490 4.95 20.58 -27.45
C GLU A 490 4.46 19.70 -26.29
N ASN A 491 3.58 20.22 -25.43
CA ASN A 491 2.93 19.48 -24.35
C ASN A 491 1.47 19.94 -24.17
N VAL A 492 0.72 19.19 -23.36
CA VAL A 492 -0.72 19.43 -23.13
C VAL A 492 -0.98 20.78 -22.44
N GLN A 493 -0.11 21.21 -21.54
CA GLN A 493 -0.32 22.46 -20.79
C GLN A 493 -0.15 23.67 -21.72
N ASP A 494 0.92 23.70 -22.50
CA ASP A 494 1.17 24.76 -23.49
C ASP A 494 0.06 24.79 -24.56
N ALA A 495 -0.50 23.63 -24.90
CA ALA A 495 -1.63 23.52 -25.83
C ALA A 495 -2.91 24.13 -25.29
N ILE A 496 -3.18 23.90 -24.01
CA ILE A 496 -4.29 24.55 -23.31
C ILE A 496 -4.05 26.06 -23.28
N ASP A 497 -2.83 26.48 -22.94
CA ASP A 497 -2.45 27.90 -22.87
C ASP A 497 -2.51 28.60 -24.24
N GLU A 498 -2.25 27.88 -25.33
CA GLU A 498 -2.41 28.37 -26.70
C GLU A 498 -3.90 28.49 -27.12
N LEU A 499 -4.76 27.59 -26.65
CA LEU A 499 -6.20 27.58 -26.95
C LEU A 499 -7.01 28.59 -26.11
N VAL A 500 -6.62 28.85 -24.87
CA VAL A 500 -7.34 29.76 -23.95
C VAL A 500 -7.53 31.16 -24.55
N PRO A 501 -6.51 31.81 -25.15
CA PRO A 501 -6.67 33.08 -25.86
C PRO A 501 -7.55 32.98 -27.11
N ALA A 502 -7.45 31.88 -27.87
CA ALA A 502 -8.24 31.65 -29.08
C ALA A 502 -9.74 31.48 -28.78
N LEU A 503 -10.08 30.86 -27.65
CA LEU A 503 -11.45 30.68 -27.17
C LEU A 503 -12.00 31.94 -26.47
N GLY A 504 -11.12 32.81 -25.96
CA GLY A 504 -11.47 34.05 -25.27
C GLY A 504 -11.86 35.23 -26.16
N LEU A 505 -11.90 35.08 -27.49
CA LEU A 505 -12.02 36.21 -28.44
C LEU A 505 -13.29 36.24 -29.31
N THR A 506 -14.43 35.68 -28.88
CA THR A 506 -15.69 35.83 -29.64
C THR A 506 -16.87 36.45 -28.88
N LEU A 507 -16.76 36.70 -27.57
CA LEU A 507 -17.86 37.36 -26.83
C LEU A 507 -17.73 38.89 -26.74
N ASP A 508 -16.52 39.43 -26.90
CA ASP A 508 -16.31 40.90 -26.90
C ASP A 508 -16.65 41.53 -28.26
N LEU A 509 -16.35 40.82 -29.37
CA LEU A 509 -16.69 41.24 -30.74
C LEU A 509 -18.14 40.92 -31.16
N ALA A 510 -18.93 40.31 -30.27
CA ALA A 510 -20.37 40.10 -30.47
C ALA A 510 -21.22 41.15 -29.73
N TYR A 511 -20.60 41.96 -28.86
CA TYR A 511 -21.28 42.97 -28.04
C TYR A 511 -20.94 44.41 -28.44
N ASP A 512 -20.10 44.65 -29.45
CA ASP A 512 -19.91 45.96 -30.06
C ASP A 512 -20.85 46.15 -31.27
N GLY A 513 -22.16 46.14 -30.99
CA GLY A 513 -23.15 46.56 -31.97
C GLY A 513 -22.80 47.97 -32.52
N PRO A 514 -22.92 48.21 -33.84
CA PRO A 514 -22.52 49.48 -34.41
C PRO A 514 -23.57 50.55 -34.08
N GLY A 515 -23.17 51.56 -33.30
CA GLY A 515 -23.83 52.86 -33.32
C GLY A 515 -24.37 53.35 -31.98
N GLY A 516 -24.00 54.59 -31.66
CA GLY A 516 -24.60 55.33 -30.55
C GLY A 516 -23.94 56.66 -30.25
N SER A 517 -23.67 57.49 -31.27
CA SER A 517 -23.48 58.94 -31.06
C SER A 517 -24.78 59.58 -30.58
N GLY A 518 -24.78 60.31 -29.46
CA GLY A 518 -25.92 61.17 -29.11
C GLY A 518 -25.93 61.75 -27.69
N SER A 519 -25.75 63.08 -27.65
CA SER A 519 -25.99 64.10 -26.59
C SER A 519 -25.17 64.04 -25.31
#